data_AF-A0A2G9UJC5-F1
#
_entry.id   AF-A0A2G9UJC5-F1
#
_cell.length_a   1.000
_cell.length_b   1.000
_cell.length_c   1.000
_cell.angle_alpha   90.00
_cell.angle_beta   90.00
_cell.angle_gamma   90.00
#
_symmetry.space_group_name_H-M   'P 1'
#
loop_
_entity.id
_entity.type
_entity.pdbx_description
1 polymer ?
#
loop_
_entity_poly.entity_id
_entity_poly.type
_entity_poly.pdbx_seq_one_letter_code
_entity_poly.pdbx_strand_id
1 'polypeptide(L)'
;MIAIFCRLLISFVPAQALDKNTWVYDVTGLLQHCVAVLRLCHQLTDQLAAVPLQHASPQLNHMLCQATLRVMPRFDDLLSAVASPAVDIRVLEARATALATVCWALYLPFSLISQKYREAMGEPLQQMDHHLDALRHAAEIAERANLGKLELDWSHLDAVAENVAAAQEAARVVTETTPLVDPTENVTTVGDSAKESADGMNSTPGNGSHPIDPSG
;
A
#
# COMPACT_ATOMS: atom_id res chain seq x y z
N MET A 1 -8.67 -31.47 10.46
CA MET A 1 -7.83 -30.75 9.49
C MET A 1 -7.82 -29.24 9.77
N ILE A 2 -8.93 -28.50 9.58
CA ILE A 2 -9.03 -27.04 9.86
C ILE A 2 -8.38 -26.63 11.20
N ALA A 3 -8.80 -27.19 12.33
CA ALA A 3 -8.26 -26.85 13.66
C ALA A 3 -6.74 -27.07 13.83
N ILE A 4 -6.16 -28.01 13.07
CA ILE A 4 -4.71 -28.27 13.05
C ILE A 4 -4.02 -27.19 12.21
N PHE A 5 -4.61 -26.82 11.06
CA PHE A 5 -4.11 -25.80 10.16
C PHE A 5 -4.12 -24.41 10.82
N CYS A 6 -5.22 -24.01 11.47
CA CYS A 6 -5.29 -22.77 12.23
C CYS A 6 -4.21 -22.69 13.32
N ARG A 7 -4.05 -23.74 14.13
CA ARG A 7 -3.07 -23.76 15.24
C ARG A 7 -1.62 -23.72 14.75
N LEU A 8 -1.24 -24.55 13.78
CA LEU A 8 0.13 -24.57 13.26
C LEU A 8 0.51 -23.27 12.53
N LEU A 9 -0.42 -22.67 11.78
CA LEU A 9 -0.18 -21.39 11.12
C LEU A 9 0.03 -20.26 12.13
N ILE A 10 -0.82 -20.16 13.15
CA ILE A 10 -1.00 -18.92 13.89
C ILE A 10 -0.28 -18.90 15.25
N SER A 11 0.09 -20.05 15.83
CA SER A 11 0.89 -20.09 17.06
C SER A 11 2.38 -19.78 16.87
N PHE A 12 2.91 -19.83 15.64
CA PHE A 12 4.35 -19.62 15.39
C PHE A 12 4.74 -18.15 15.15
N VAL A 13 3.91 -17.41 14.41
CA VAL A 13 4.25 -16.09 13.87
C VAL A 13 4.24 -14.93 14.91
N PRO A 14 3.20 -14.73 15.74
CA PRO A 14 3.11 -13.52 16.58
C PRO A 14 4.17 -13.50 17.68
N ALA A 15 4.54 -14.66 18.21
CA ALA A 15 5.47 -14.80 19.33
C ALA A 15 6.92 -14.42 18.99
N GLN A 16 7.31 -14.40 17.70
CA GLN A 16 8.63 -13.93 17.28
C GLN A 16 8.59 -12.52 16.69
N ALA A 17 7.48 -12.15 16.03
CA ALA A 17 7.40 -10.89 15.29
C ALA A 17 6.98 -9.69 16.16
N LEU A 18 6.15 -9.90 17.20
CA LEU A 18 5.73 -8.82 18.12
C LEU A 18 6.76 -8.55 19.23
N ASP A 19 7.62 -9.52 19.53
CA ASP A 19 8.52 -9.59 20.69
C ASP A 19 9.60 -8.50 20.72
N LYS A 20 9.95 -7.94 19.55
CA LYS A 20 10.92 -6.84 19.44
C LYS A 20 10.38 -5.49 19.96
N ASN A 21 9.08 -5.39 20.26
CA ASN A 21 8.44 -4.24 20.91
C ASN A 21 8.71 -2.86 20.27
N THR A 22 9.12 -2.80 18.99
CA THR A 22 9.41 -1.54 18.28
C THR A 22 8.19 -0.61 18.20
N TRP A 23 6.99 -1.19 18.16
CA TRP A 23 5.69 -0.53 18.22
C TRP A 23 5.38 0.14 19.59
N VAL A 24 6.15 -0.12 20.65
CA VAL A 24 6.05 0.59 21.94
C VAL A 24 6.64 2.00 21.84
N TYR A 25 7.60 2.22 20.94
CA TYR A 25 8.23 3.51 20.69
C TYR A 25 7.51 4.35 19.62
N ASP A 26 6.38 3.85 19.09
CA ASP A 26 5.55 4.58 18.15
C ASP A 26 4.74 5.68 18.86
N VAL A 27 5.23 6.91 18.76
CA VAL A 27 4.60 8.12 19.32
C VAL A 27 3.23 8.42 18.68
N THR A 28 2.91 7.82 17.52
CA THR A 28 1.62 8.00 16.83
C THR A 28 0.54 7.01 17.28
N GLY A 29 0.92 5.90 17.93
CA GLY A 29 0.00 4.82 18.34
C GLY A 29 -0.56 3.96 17.19
N LEU A 30 -0.24 4.26 15.93
CA LEU A 30 -0.79 3.59 14.75
C LEU A 30 -0.32 2.13 14.65
N LEU A 31 0.93 1.85 15.03
CA LEU A 31 1.44 0.48 15.14
C LEU A 31 0.78 -0.28 16.30
N GLN A 32 0.36 0.41 17.37
CA GLN A 32 -0.37 -0.23 18.48
C GLN A 32 -1.75 -0.73 18.02
N HIS A 33 -2.46 0.06 17.22
CA HIS A 33 -3.72 -0.36 16.58
C HIS A 33 -3.51 -1.54 15.63
N CYS A 34 -2.47 -1.53 14.79
CA CYS A 34 -2.15 -2.65 13.91
C CYS A 34 -1.81 -3.94 14.69
N VAL A 35 -1.04 -3.83 15.77
CA VAL A 35 -0.72 -4.95 16.67
C VAL A 35 -1.97 -5.47 17.39
N ALA A 36 -2.92 -4.61 17.75
CA ALA A 36 -4.18 -5.04 18.33
C ALA A 36 -5.05 -5.79 17.30
N VAL A 37 -5.15 -5.33 16.05
CA VAL A 37 -5.83 -6.05 14.95
C VAL A 37 -5.21 -7.44 14.73
N LEU A 38 -3.87 -7.56 14.73
CA LEU A 38 -3.17 -8.86 14.64
C LEU A 38 -3.52 -9.78 15.83
N ARG A 39 -3.58 -9.26 17.06
CA ARG A 39 -3.95 -10.02 18.27
C ARG A 39 -5.41 -10.48 18.24
N LEU A 40 -6.34 -9.63 17.79
CA LEU A 40 -7.76 -9.96 17.68
C LEU A 40 -8.01 -11.00 16.58
N CYS A 41 -7.31 -10.91 15.44
CA CYS A 41 -7.29 -11.97 14.43
C CYS A 41 -6.82 -13.31 15.03
N HIS A 42 -5.69 -13.33 15.76
CA HIS A 42 -5.20 -14.52 16.45
C HIS A 42 -6.27 -15.10 17.40
N GLN A 43 -6.83 -14.27 18.29
CA GLN A 43 -7.86 -14.65 19.25
C GLN A 43 -9.08 -15.30 18.57
N LEU A 44 -9.61 -14.66 17.52
CA LEU A 44 -10.70 -15.22 16.72
C LEU A 44 -10.33 -16.59 16.16
N THR A 45 -9.15 -16.72 15.54
CA THR A 45 -8.76 -17.99 14.90
C THR A 45 -8.49 -19.16 15.87
N ASP A 46 -8.04 -18.93 17.11
CA ASP A 46 -7.91 -20.00 18.11
C ASP A 46 -9.26 -20.37 18.76
N GLN A 47 -10.13 -19.38 19.04
CA GLN A 47 -11.53 -19.67 19.42
C GLN A 47 -12.21 -20.55 18.36
N LEU A 48 -11.94 -20.29 17.08
CA LEU A 48 -12.45 -21.06 15.95
C LEU A 48 -11.79 -22.43 15.78
N ALA A 49 -10.50 -22.57 16.11
CA ALA A 49 -9.82 -23.86 16.15
C ALA A 49 -10.40 -24.79 17.24
N ALA A 50 -11.04 -24.24 18.28
CA ALA A 50 -11.72 -25.01 19.33
C ALA A 50 -13.15 -25.47 18.95
N VAL A 51 -13.68 -25.14 17.76
CA VAL A 51 -15.04 -25.51 17.34
C VAL A 51 -15.09 -26.96 16.81
N PRO A 52 -15.91 -27.86 17.40
CA PRO A 52 -16.05 -29.23 16.92
C PRO A 52 -16.96 -29.32 15.68
N LEU A 53 -16.36 -29.20 14.50
CA LEU A 53 -17.05 -29.24 13.19
C LEU A 53 -17.60 -30.63 12.77
N GLN A 54 -17.80 -31.56 13.70
CA GLN A 54 -18.16 -32.97 13.43
C GLN A 54 -19.50 -33.13 12.70
N HIS A 55 -20.42 -32.16 12.86
CA HIS A 55 -21.76 -32.17 12.25
C HIS A 55 -21.93 -31.06 11.19
N ALA A 56 -20.85 -30.40 10.76
CA ALA A 56 -20.92 -29.36 9.73
C ALA A 56 -21.18 -29.98 8.35
N SER A 57 -22.10 -29.41 7.56
CA SER A 57 -22.38 -29.88 6.21
C SER A 57 -21.15 -29.74 5.29
N PRO A 58 -21.00 -30.55 4.23
CA PRO A 58 -19.85 -30.46 3.33
C PRO A 58 -19.65 -29.06 2.71
N GLN A 59 -20.76 -28.39 2.37
CA GLN A 59 -20.74 -27.01 1.85
C GLN A 59 -20.25 -26.01 2.91
N LEU A 60 -20.70 -26.16 4.16
CA LEU A 60 -20.25 -25.30 5.27
C LEU A 60 -18.77 -25.51 5.58
N ASN A 61 -18.33 -26.77 5.64
CA ASN A 61 -16.93 -27.15 5.80
C ASN A 61 -16.04 -26.59 4.66
N HIS A 62 -16.53 -26.59 3.41
CA HIS A 62 -15.84 -25.97 2.28
C HIS A 62 -15.72 -24.44 2.42
N MET A 63 -16.79 -23.74 2.81
CA MET A 63 -16.75 -22.28 3.07
C MET A 63 -15.77 -21.94 4.19
N LEU A 64 -15.74 -22.75 5.26
CA LEU A 64 -14.79 -22.60 6.37
C LEU A 64 -13.34 -22.77 5.91
N CYS A 65 -13.02 -23.81 5.13
CA CYS A 65 -11.71 -23.96 4.51
C CYS A 65 -11.32 -22.75 3.66
N GLN A 66 -12.20 -22.28 2.77
CA GLN A 66 -11.92 -21.13 1.90
C GLN A 66 -11.67 -19.83 2.67
N ALA A 67 -12.44 -19.57 3.74
CA ALA A 67 -12.26 -18.38 4.57
C ALA A 67 -10.93 -18.45 5.36
N THR A 68 -10.65 -19.60 6.01
CA THR A 68 -9.40 -19.82 6.77
C THR A 68 -8.16 -19.65 5.91
N LEU A 69 -8.16 -20.17 4.67
CA LEU A 69 -7.02 -20.06 3.75
C LEU A 69 -6.65 -18.61 3.37
N ARG A 70 -7.58 -17.65 3.51
CA ARG A 70 -7.34 -16.23 3.21
C ARG A 70 -6.75 -15.46 4.40
N VAL A 71 -6.74 -16.02 5.61
CA VAL A 71 -6.28 -15.32 6.82
C VAL A 71 -4.78 -15.07 6.76
N MET A 72 -3.97 -16.12 6.57
CA MET A 72 -2.51 -16.00 6.70
C MET A 72 -1.89 -14.97 5.73
N PRO A 73 -2.22 -14.95 4.42
CA PRO A 73 -1.69 -13.93 3.52
C PRO A 73 -1.96 -12.49 3.98
N ARG A 74 -3.12 -12.22 4.60
CA ARG A 74 -3.47 -10.87 5.11
C ARG A 74 -2.86 -10.57 6.48
N PHE A 75 -2.60 -11.60 7.28
CA PHE A 75 -1.84 -11.49 8.52
C PHE A 75 -0.38 -11.15 8.20
N ASP A 76 0.25 -11.88 7.27
CA ASP A 76 1.61 -11.65 6.79
C ASP A 76 1.74 -10.29 6.08
N ASP A 77 0.77 -9.88 5.25
CA ASP A 77 0.72 -8.54 4.66
C ASP A 77 0.79 -7.46 5.74
N LEU A 78 -0.13 -7.48 6.71
CA LEU A 78 -0.18 -6.46 7.77
C LEU A 78 1.09 -6.48 8.63
N LEU A 79 1.57 -7.67 9.00
CA LEU A 79 2.79 -7.84 9.79
C LEU A 79 4.04 -7.33 9.05
N SER A 80 4.13 -7.58 7.74
CA SER A 80 5.18 -7.04 6.86
C SER A 80 5.17 -5.51 6.81
N ALA A 81 3.98 -4.89 6.83
CA ALA A 81 3.88 -3.42 6.85
C ALA A 81 4.23 -2.83 8.23
N VAL A 82 3.83 -3.48 9.33
CA VAL A 82 4.21 -3.11 10.71
C VAL A 82 5.73 -3.26 10.94
N ALA A 83 6.38 -4.20 10.27
CA ALA A 83 7.82 -4.41 10.30
C ALA A 83 8.61 -3.53 9.31
N SER A 84 7.94 -2.68 8.51
CA SER A 84 8.62 -1.83 7.52
C SER A 84 9.41 -0.70 8.19
N PRO A 85 10.66 -0.42 7.76
CA PRO A 85 11.40 0.78 8.20
C PRO A 85 10.82 2.08 7.62
N ALA A 86 10.00 1.99 6.57
CA ALA A 86 9.24 3.09 5.99
C ALA A 86 7.75 2.77 6.09
N VAL A 87 7.09 3.34 7.09
CA VAL A 87 5.67 3.09 7.39
C VAL A 87 4.80 4.10 6.64
N ASP A 88 3.96 3.62 5.71
CA ASP A 88 2.85 4.40 5.14
C ASP A 88 1.54 3.98 5.82
N ILE A 89 0.88 4.93 6.49
CA ILE A 89 -0.38 4.69 7.21
C ILE A 89 -1.50 4.21 6.29
N ARG A 90 -1.52 4.60 5.02
CA ARG A 90 -2.53 4.15 4.05
C ARG A 90 -2.33 2.67 3.70
N VAL A 91 -1.07 2.20 3.71
CA VAL A 91 -0.73 0.78 3.53
C VAL A 91 -1.06 -0.03 4.79
N LEU A 92 -0.90 0.55 5.99
CA LEU A 92 -1.37 -0.06 7.24
C LEU A 92 -2.89 -0.19 7.29
N GLU A 93 -3.65 0.88 7.03
CA GLU A 93 -5.12 0.87 7.02
C GLU A 93 -5.62 -0.17 6.01
N ALA A 94 -5.17 -0.12 4.76
CA ALA A 94 -5.65 -1.02 3.72
C ALA A 94 -5.38 -2.50 4.04
N ARG A 95 -4.22 -2.81 4.64
CA ARG A 95 -3.88 -4.19 5.05
C ARG A 95 -4.64 -4.63 6.31
N ALA A 96 -4.87 -3.73 7.27
CA ALA A 96 -5.68 -4.01 8.45
C ALA A 96 -7.16 -4.24 8.09
N THR A 97 -7.73 -3.37 7.26
CA THR A 97 -9.10 -3.51 6.72
C THR A 97 -9.24 -4.77 5.87
N ALA A 98 -8.23 -5.14 5.08
CA ALA A 98 -8.22 -6.41 4.34
C ALA A 98 -8.19 -7.64 5.26
N LEU A 99 -7.39 -7.63 6.33
CA LEU A 99 -7.36 -8.72 7.32
C LEU A 99 -8.69 -8.84 8.08
N ALA A 100 -9.22 -7.72 8.57
CA ALA A 100 -10.50 -7.66 9.26
C ALA A 100 -11.67 -8.14 8.39
N THR A 101 -11.66 -7.80 7.09
CA THR A 101 -12.65 -8.31 6.12
C THR A 101 -12.63 -9.84 6.03
N VAL A 102 -11.44 -10.47 6.09
CA VAL A 102 -11.33 -11.94 6.13
C VAL A 102 -11.83 -12.51 7.45
N CYS A 103 -11.55 -11.86 8.59
CA CYS A 103 -12.08 -12.27 9.90
C CYS A 103 -13.63 -12.19 9.94
N TRP A 104 -14.24 -11.13 9.39
CA TRP A 104 -15.69 -11.01 9.22
C TRP A 104 -16.26 -12.08 8.26
N ALA A 105 -15.59 -12.36 7.15
CA ALA A 105 -15.97 -13.42 6.21
C ALA A 105 -15.85 -14.84 6.81
N LEU A 106 -14.93 -15.03 7.76
CA LEU A 106 -14.75 -16.27 8.52
C LEU A 106 -15.82 -16.41 9.61
N TYR A 107 -16.20 -15.33 10.30
CA TYR A 107 -17.26 -15.31 11.31
C TYR A 107 -18.63 -15.73 10.76
N LEU A 108 -19.01 -15.25 9.55
CA LEU A 108 -20.31 -15.54 8.93
C LEU A 108 -20.71 -17.04 8.98
N PRO A 109 -19.94 -18.00 8.42
CA PRO A 109 -20.28 -19.42 8.48
C PRO A 109 -20.31 -19.99 9.91
N PHE A 110 -19.44 -19.54 10.83
CA PHE A 110 -19.47 -20.00 12.23
C PHE A 110 -20.70 -19.47 12.99
N SER A 111 -21.17 -18.26 12.67
CA SER A 111 -22.38 -17.66 13.24
C SER A 111 -23.67 -18.44 12.94
N LEU A 112 -23.62 -19.34 11.94
CA LEU A 112 -24.71 -20.26 11.57
C LEU A 112 -24.64 -21.62 12.29
N ILE A 113 -23.49 -21.98 12.90
CA ILE A 113 -23.31 -23.27 13.59
C ILE A 113 -23.85 -23.23 15.02
N SER A 114 -23.61 -22.14 15.75
CA SER A 114 -24.14 -21.97 17.10
C SER A 114 -24.20 -20.51 17.51
N GLN A 115 -25.28 -20.14 18.21
CA GLN A 115 -25.42 -18.85 18.87
C GLN A 115 -24.25 -18.57 19.83
N LYS A 116 -23.72 -19.58 20.53
CA LYS A 116 -22.57 -19.43 21.43
C LYS A 116 -21.31 -18.90 20.71
N TYR A 117 -21.09 -19.31 19.46
CA TYR A 117 -19.95 -18.83 18.67
C TYR A 117 -20.23 -17.45 18.07
N ARG A 118 -21.47 -17.17 17.68
CA ARG A 118 -21.92 -15.83 17.28
C ARG A 118 -21.65 -14.79 18.38
N GLU A 119 -21.98 -15.13 19.63
CA GLU A 119 -21.77 -14.27 20.80
C GLU A 119 -20.28 -14.12 21.15
N ALA A 120 -19.54 -15.22 21.26
CA ALA A 120 -18.12 -15.20 21.68
C ALA A 120 -17.17 -14.45 20.73
N MET A 121 -17.54 -14.29 19.45
CA MET A 121 -16.73 -13.65 18.40
C MET A 121 -17.22 -12.25 18.04
N GLY A 122 -18.42 -11.84 18.46
CA GLY A 122 -18.97 -10.51 18.16
C GLY A 122 -18.16 -9.38 18.79
N GLU A 123 -17.77 -9.51 20.06
CA GLU A 123 -16.96 -8.51 20.77
C GLU A 123 -15.56 -8.33 20.15
N PRO A 124 -14.74 -9.38 19.90
CA PRO A 124 -13.42 -9.20 19.27
C PRO A 124 -13.47 -8.59 17.87
N LEU A 125 -14.55 -8.81 17.11
CA LEU A 125 -14.76 -8.15 15.82
C LEU A 125 -15.05 -6.65 15.98
N GLN A 126 -15.92 -6.27 16.94
CA GLN A 126 -16.21 -4.86 17.24
C GLN A 126 -14.98 -4.11 17.78
N GLN A 127 -14.16 -4.76 18.61
CA GLN A 127 -12.88 -4.22 19.09
C GLN A 127 -11.89 -3.99 17.92
N MET A 128 -11.92 -4.87 16.92
CA MET A 128 -11.08 -4.76 15.73
C MET A 128 -11.53 -3.60 14.83
N ASP A 129 -12.84 -3.46 14.58
CA ASP A 129 -13.41 -2.36 13.80
C ASP A 129 -13.06 -0.99 14.43
N HIS A 130 -13.12 -0.86 15.77
CA HIS A 130 -12.70 0.35 16.48
C HIS A 130 -11.23 0.73 16.21
N HIS A 131 -10.34 -0.26 16.02
CA HIS A 131 -8.95 0.00 15.62
C HIS A 131 -8.80 0.33 14.13
N LEU A 132 -9.67 -0.19 13.26
CA LEU A 132 -9.73 0.25 11.85
C LEU A 132 -10.15 1.71 11.74
N ASP A 133 -11.12 2.16 12.55
CA ASP A 133 -11.57 3.55 12.54
C ASP A 133 -10.43 4.51 12.94
N ALA A 134 -9.63 4.16 13.94
CA ALA A 134 -8.45 4.94 14.30
C ALA A 134 -7.42 5.02 13.15
N LEU A 135 -7.15 3.90 12.48
CA LEU A 135 -6.27 3.84 11.31
C LEU A 135 -6.83 4.63 10.11
N ARG A 136 -8.14 4.62 9.92
CA ARG A 136 -8.85 5.35 8.85
C ARG A 136 -8.76 6.85 9.03
N HIS A 137 -9.09 7.37 10.22
CA HIS A 137 -8.92 8.79 10.53
C HIS A 137 -7.47 9.24 10.30
N ALA A 138 -6.47 8.44 10.68
CA ALA A 138 -5.06 8.73 10.45
C ALA A 138 -4.67 8.69 8.96
N ALA A 139 -5.18 7.73 8.19
CA ALA A 139 -4.96 7.65 6.74
C ALA A 139 -5.55 8.86 6.00
N GLU A 140 -6.77 9.29 6.34
CA GLU A 140 -7.38 10.50 5.78
C GLU A 140 -6.61 11.78 6.16
N ILE A 141 -6.08 11.88 7.38
CA ILE A 141 -5.25 13.02 7.81
C ILE A 141 -3.97 13.07 6.97
N ALA A 142 -3.31 11.94 6.74
CA ALA A 142 -2.13 11.85 5.89
C ALA A 142 -2.42 12.19 4.42
N GLU A 143 -3.58 11.77 3.89
CA GLU A 143 -4.03 12.13 2.54
C GLU A 143 -4.26 13.64 2.39
N ARG A 144 -5.00 14.26 3.32
CA ARG A 144 -5.22 15.73 3.35
C ARG A 144 -3.91 16.50 3.46
N ALA A 145 -2.98 16.05 4.31
CA ALA A 145 -1.65 16.67 4.44
C ALA A 145 -0.83 16.57 3.14
N ASN A 146 -0.94 15.46 2.41
CA ASN A 146 -0.26 15.28 1.13
C ASN A 146 -0.87 16.14 0.00
N LEU A 147 -2.19 16.37 0.02
CA LEU A 147 -2.86 17.31 -0.87
C LEU A 147 -2.46 18.77 -0.58
N GLY A 148 -2.48 19.20 0.69
CA GLY A 148 -2.05 20.55 1.08
C GLY A 148 -0.57 20.83 0.79
N LYS A 149 0.29 19.80 0.83
CA LYS A 149 1.68 19.92 0.35
C LYS A 149 1.74 20.22 -1.15
N LEU A 150 0.89 19.59 -1.96
CA LEU A 150 0.84 19.81 -3.40
C LEU A 150 0.27 21.20 -3.73
N GLU A 151 -0.75 21.66 -2.99
CA GLU A 151 -1.33 23.01 -3.08
C GLU A 151 -0.27 24.11 -2.86
N LEU A 152 0.63 23.91 -1.88
CA LEU A 152 1.78 24.79 -1.66
C LEU A 152 2.83 24.70 -2.78
N ASP A 153 3.07 23.53 -3.36
CA ASP A 153 4.06 23.32 -4.44
C ASP A 153 3.63 24.04 -5.74
N TRP A 154 2.32 24.09 -6.04
CA TRP A 154 1.79 24.87 -7.17
C TRP A 154 2.08 26.37 -7.04
N SER A 155 2.08 26.94 -5.82
CA SER A 155 2.39 28.37 -5.63
C SER A 155 3.81 28.76 -6.05
N HIS A 156 4.75 27.80 -6.05
CA HIS A 156 6.10 28.01 -6.58
C HIS A 156 6.10 28.08 -8.12
N LEU A 157 5.17 27.41 -8.80
CA LEU A 157 5.06 27.47 -10.26
C LEU A 157 4.46 28.80 -10.74
N ASP A 158 3.50 29.38 -10.01
CA ASP A 158 3.01 30.73 -10.27
C ASP A 158 4.14 31.77 -10.09
N ALA A 159 4.92 31.67 -9.00
CA ALA A 159 6.08 32.52 -8.78
C ALA A 159 7.16 32.36 -9.88
N VAL A 160 7.37 31.16 -10.42
CA VAL A 160 8.25 30.93 -11.58
C VAL A 160 7.67 31.58 -12.84
N ALA A 161 6.35 31.52 -13.06
CA ALA A 161 5.70 32.16 -14.21
C ALA A 161 5.82 33.70 -14.17
N GLU A 162 5.63 34.32 -13.00
CA GLU A 162 5.85 35.76 -12.80
C GLU A 162 7.31 36.16 -13.08
N ASN A 163 8.28 35.39 -12.57
CA ASN A 163 9.71 35.64 -12.82
C ASN A 163 10.09 35.47 -14.30
N VAL A 164 9.50 34.50 -15.01
CA VAL A 164 9.71 34.34 -16.46
C VAL A 164 9.12 35.51 -17.25
N ALA A 165 7.92 35.98 -16.90
CA ALA A 165 7.31 37.15 -17.54
C ALA A 165 8.13 38.43 -17.29
N ALA A 166 8.59 38.65 -16.06
CA ALA A 166 9.47 39.77 -15.72
C ALA A 166 10.82 39.71 -16.47
N ALA A 167 11.41 38.52 -16.61
CA ALA A 167 12.64 38.33 -17.39
C ALA A 167 12.44 38.57 -18.89
N GLN A 168 11.30 38.20 -19.46
CA GLN A 168 10.96 38.47 -20.87
C GLN A 168 10.79 39.97 -21.15
N GLU A 169 10.09 40.72 -20.28
CA GLU A 169 9.93 42.17 -20.47
C GLU A 169 11.25 42.91 -20.21
N ALA A 170 12.07 42.48 -19.24
CA ALA A 170 13.42 43.01 -19.05
C ALA A 170 14.31 42.79 -20.28
N ALA A 171 14.27 41.60 -20.89
CA ALA A 171 15.01 41.30 -22.12
C ALA A 171 14.53 42.16 -23.30
N ARG A 172 13.22 42.44 -23.39
CA ARG A 172 12.64 43.32 -24.41
C ARG A 172 13.15 44.76 -24.28
N VAL A 173 13.11 45.34 -23.08
CA VAL A 173 13.60 46.71 -22.81
C VAL A 173 15.08 46.89 -23.18
N VAL A 174 15.91 45.85 -22.99
CA VAL A 174 17.33 45.87 -23.40
C VAL A 174 17.48 46.01 -24.93
N THR A 175 16.55 45.49 -25.74
CA THR A 175 16.66 45.57 -27.21
C THR A 175 16.32 46.94 -27.82
N GLU A 176 15.56 47.80 -27.13
CA GLU A 176 15.12 49.10 -27.69
C GLU A 176 16.14 50.25 -27.50
N THR A 177 17.23 50.04 -26.75
CA THR A 177 18.17 51.12 -26.39
C THR A 177 19.52 51.12 -27.13
N THR A 178 19.70 50.22 -28.12
CA THR A 178 20.95 50.14 -28.90
C THR A 178 20.84 50.90 -30.22
N PRO A 179 21.62 51.98 -30.45
CA PRO A 179 21.61 52.70 -31.72
C PRO A 179 22.31 51.92 -32.85
N LEU A 180 21.86 52.14 -34.09
CA LEU A 180 22.44 51.52 -35.29
C LEU A 180 23.93 51.87 -35.48
N VAL A 181 24.71 50.85 -35.84
CA VAL A 181 26.00 50.98 -36.52
C VAL A 181 25.98 50.01 -37.70
N ASP A 182 26.23 50.52 -38.91
CA ASP A 182 26.20 49.72 -40.14
C ASP A 182 27.34 48.68 -40.20
N PRO A 183 27.16 47.56 -40.91
CA PRO A 183 28.21 46.59 -41.12
C PRO A 183 29.27 47.11 -42.10
N THR A 184 30.53 46.77 -41.87
CA THR A 184 31.57 46.87 -42.89
C THR A 184 32.42 45.61 -42.84
N GLU A 185 32.76 45.10 -44.01
CA GLU A 185 33.30 43.75 -44.23
C GLU A 185 34.77 43.63 -43.81
N ASN A 186 35.19 42.44 -43.36
CA ASN A 186 36.43 41.86 -43.89
C ASN A 186 36.45 40.33 -43.84
N VAL A 187 37.26 39.72 -44.71
CA VAL A 187 37.30 38.28 -45.02
C VAL A 187 38.54 37.58 -44.45
N THR A 188 38.48 36.23 -44.44
CA THR A 188 39.55 35.20 -44.25
C THR A 188 39.90 34.81 -42.79
N THR A 189 40.15 33.53 -42.42
CA THR A 189 40.34 32.29 -43.22
C THR A 189 39.89 30.99 -42.49
N VAL A 190 39.55 29.96 -43.28
CA VAL A 190 39.60 28.48 -43.05
C VAL A 190 39.87 27.94 -41.62
N GLY A 191 39.04 26.98 -41.20
CA GLY A 191 39.27 26.08 -40.06
C GLY A 191 38.31 24.89 -40.06
N ASP A 192 38.56 23.89 -40.94
CA ASP A 192 37.64 22.78 -41.22
C ASP A 192 37.86 21.54 -40.33
N SER A 193 36.77 20.96 -39.80
CA SER A 193 36.60 19.52 -39.53
C SER A 193 35.21 19.23 -38.94
N ALA A 194 34.22 18.96 -39.79
CA ALA A 194 32.96 18.35 -39.35
C ALA A 194 33.11 16.83 -39.14
N LYS A 195 32.37 16.25 -38.18
CA LYS A 195 32.00 14.83 -38.25
C LYS A 195 30.66 14.53 -37.57
N GLU A 196 29.62 14.58 -38.38
CA GLU A 196 28.31 14.01 -38.13
C GLU A 196 28.37 12.47 -38.25
N SER A 197 27.56 11.77 -37.44
CA SER A 197 26.95 10.49 -37.82
C SER A 197 25.73 10.24 -36.93
N ALA A 198 24.65 9.75 -37.52
CA ALA A 198 23.39 9.44 -36.84
C ALA A 198 23.30 7.94 -36.49
N ASP A 199 22.06 7.43 -36.43
CA ASP A 199 21.63 6.05 -36.20
C ASP A 199 21.82 5.52 -34.74
N GLY A 200 20.80 5.06 -34.01
CA GLY A 200 19.37 5.03 -34.29
C GLY A 200 18.84 3.66 -34.74
N MET A 201 18.45 2.80 -33.79
CA MET A 201 17.59 1.64 -34.07
C MET A 201 16.70 1.28 -32.88
N ASN A 202 15.41 1.10 -33.17
CA ASN A 202 14.35 0.65 -32.25
C ASN A 202 14.15 -0.86 -32.37
N SER A 203 13.95 -1.61 -31.27
CA SER A 203 13.56 -3.03 -31.33
C SER A 203 12.94 -3.58 -30.02
N THR A 204 11.61 -3.63 -30.01
CA THR A 204 10.74 -4.57 -29.27
C THR A 204 9.59 -4.94 -30.21
N PRO A 205 8.84 -6.06 -30.02
CA PRO A 205 8.88 -7.01 -28.90
C PRO A 205 9.06 -8.50 -29.32
N GLY A 206 9.45 -9.34 -28.36
CA GLY A 206 9.36 -10.80 -28.46
C GLY A 206 8.08 -11.34 -27.81
N ASN A 207 7.02 -11.56 -28.59
CA ASN A 207 5.79 -12.21 -28.12
C ASN A 207 5.92 -13.74 -28.22
N GLY A 208 5.47 -14.49 -27.21
CA GLY A 208 5.58 -15.95 -27.15
C GLY A 208 4.55 -16.57 -26.22
N SER A 209 3.48 -17.13 -26.79
CA SER A 209 2.33 -17.66 -26.06
C SER A 209 2.38 -19.18 -25.80
N HIS A 210 1.62 -19.61 -24.79
CA HIS A 210 1.07 -20.94 -24.48
C HIS A 210 0.86 -21.93 -25.66
N PRO A 211 0.88 -23.27 -25.41
CA PRO A 211 0.03 -23.98 -24.44
C PRO A 211 0.82 -24.93 -23.49
N ILE A 212 0.35 -25.42 -22.33
CA ILE A 212 -0.89 -26.15 -21.96
C ILE A 212 -1.02 -27.50 -22.69
N ASP A 213 -0.83 -28.61 -21.97
CA ASP A 213 -1.31 -29.94 -22.36
C ASP A 213 -1.67 -30.74 -21.08
N PRO A 214 -2.93 -31.22 -20.92
CA PRO A 214 -3.35 -32.02 -19.77
C PRO A 214 -3.82 -33.43 -20.16
N SER A 215 -3.04 -34.47 -19.84
CA SER A 215 -3.49 -35.88 -19.83
C SER A 215 -2.55 -36.76 -19.00
N GLY A 216 -3.10 -37.64 -18.16
CA GLY A 216 -2.37 -38.56 -17.27
C GLY A 216 -3.09 -38.83 -15.97
#